data_AF-A0A929Y0B0-F1
#
_entry.id   AF-A0A929Y0B0-F1
#
_cell.length_a   1.000
_cell.length_b   1.000
_cell.length_c   1.000
_cell.angle_alpha   90.00
_cell.angle_beta   90.00
_cell.angle_gamma   90.00
#
_symmetry.space_group_name_H-M   'P 1'
#
loop_
_entity.id
_entity.type
_entity.pdbx_description
1 polymer ?
#
loop_
_entity_poly.entity_id
_entity_poly.type
_entity_poly.pdbx_seq_one_letter_code
_entity_poly.pdbx_strand_id
1 'polypeptide(L)'
;MVNIKTDDIRRFKTTDRAHADLFNAVLEDLISNDNELSKSRTTTIVEALATKWEGSSIFKQRIDIPNIKESDTPIVSHKIEDNMTDASTIKAMWKAYSCLDKIVVYDGYIELICYRKKPNRSFYLAVKEV
;
A
#
# COMPACT_ATOMS: atom_id res chain seq x y z
N MET A 1 -0.86 4.15 -10.81
CA MET A 1 -0.13 3.94 -12.08
C MET A 1 1.07 4.83 -11.94
N VAL A 2 2.26 4.25 -11.84
CA VAL A 2 3.48 4.99 -11.50
C VAL A 2 3.71 6.10 -12.50
N ASN A 3 3.72 7.34 -12.03
CA ASN A 3 3.85 8.51 -12.88
C ASN A 3 5.34 8.87 -13.01
N ILE A 4 6.02 8.20 -13.95
CA ILE A 4 7.45 8.39 -14.19
C ILE A 4 7.60 9.40 -15.33
N LYS A 5 8.29 10.51 -15.07
CA LYS A 5 8.67 11.46 -16.11
C LYS A 5 9.87 10.90 -16.88
N THR A 6 9.65 10.07 -17.89
CA THR A 6 10.75 9.56 -18.73
C THR A 6 11.06 10.47 -19.91
N ASP A 7 10.04 11.05 -20.53
CA ASP A 7 10.19 11.88 -21.73
C ASP A 7 10.29 13.39 -21.42
N ASP A 8 9.83 13.80 -20.23
CA ASP A 8 9.84 15.20 -19.78
C ASP A 8 11.16 15.61 -19.10
N ILE A 9 12.04 14.65 -18.78
CA ILE A 9 13.34 14.97 -18.19
C ILE A 9 14.25 15.56 -19.26
N ARG A 10 14.64 16.81 -19.05
CA ARG A 10 15.55 17.53 -19.94
C ARG A 10 16.89 16.80 -20.06
N ARG A 11 17.31 16.53 -21.29
CA ARG A 11 18.68 16.10 -21.59
C ARG A 11 19.64 17.28 -21.49
N PHE A 12 20.73 17.11 -20.74
CA PHE A 12 21.80 18.11 -20.66
C PHE A 12 22.48 18.31 -22.00
N LYS A 13 22.73 19.57 -22.36
CA LYS A 13 23.55 19.99 -23.50
C LYS A 13 24.88 20.53 -23.02
N THR A 14 25.87 20.61 -23.91
CA THR A 14 27.20 21.16 -23.59
C THR A 14 27.15 22.63 -23.11
N THR A 15 26.13 23.38 -23.51
CA THR A 15 25.85 24.76 -23.07
C THR A 15 25.41 24.86 -21.61
N ASP A 16 25.02 23.74 -20.99
CA ASP A 16 24.36 23.72 -19.69
C ASP A 16 25.34 23.59 -18.51
N ARG A 17 26.63 23.38 -18.82
CA ARG A 17 27.69 23.00 -17.85
C ARG A 17 27.96 24.03 -16.75
N ALA A 18 27.47 25.27 -16.90
CA ALA A 18 27.64 26.36 -15.93
C ALA A 18 26.36 26.68 -15.14
N HIS A 19 25.24 25.99 -15.40
CA HIS A 19 23.94 26.30 -14.79
C HIS A 19 23.60 25.30 -13.67
N ALA A 20 24.04 25.61 -12.44
CA ALA A 20 23.77 24.78 -11.26
C ALA A 20 22.27 24.55 -11.03
N ASP A 21 21.44 25.56 -11.25
CA ASP A 21 19.97 25.47 -11.06
C ASP A 21 19.35 24.41 -11.98
N LEU A 22 19.88 24.28 -13.20
CA LEU A 22 19.39 23.30 -14.15
C LEU A 22 19.78 21.88 -13.74
N PHE A 23 20.99 21.71 -13.21
CA PHE A 23 21.42 20.43 -12.68
C PHE A 23 20.57 19.99 -11.50
N ASN A 24 20.29 20.91 -10.58
CA ASN A 24 19.45 20.64 -9.40
C ASN A 24 18.01 20.26 -9.82
N ALA A 25 17.40 20.96 -10.78
CA ALA A 25 16.06 20.63 -11.23
C ALA A 25 15.96 19.20 -11.81
N VAL A 26 16.93 18.79 -12.63
CA VAL A 26 16.98 17.43 -13.18
C VAL A 26 17.24 16.39 -12.08
N LEU A 27 18.09 16.71 -11.10
CA LEU A 27 18.33 15.84 -9.94
C LEU A 27 17.04 15.61 -9.14
N GLU A 28 16.26 16.66 -8.87
CA GLU A 28 14.97 16.55 -8.18
C GLU A 28 13.96 15.70 -8.96
N ASP A 29 13.87 15.88 -10.29
CA ASP A 29 13.00 15.03 -11.13
C ASP A 29 13.42 13.56 -11.08
N LEU A 30 14.73 13.27 -11.08
CA LEU A 30 15.25 11.91 -10.96
C LEU A 30 14.96 11.29 -9.58
N ILE A 31 15.13 12.06 -8.50
CA ILE A 31 14.79 11.63 -7.14
C ILE A 31 13.29 11.35 -7.03
N SER A 32 12.45 12.22 -7.61
CA SER A 32 11.00 12.01 -7.65
C SER A 32 10.64 10.70 -8.37
N ASN A 33 11.24 10.43 -9.52
CA ASN A 33 11.02 9.18 -10.25
C ASN A 33 11.48 7.95 -9.46
N ASP A 34 12.62 8.02 -8.76
CA ASP A 34 13.12 6.92 -7.92
C ASP A 34 12.17 6.64 -6.75
N ASN A 35 11.68 7.69 -6.09
CA ASN A 35 10.68 7.57 -5.03
C ASN A 35 9.38 6.91 -5.55
N GLU A 36 8.85 7.34 -6.69
CA GLU A 36 7.66 6.73 -7.31
C GLU A 36 7.89 5.26 -7.70
N LEU A 37 9.07 4.93 -8.22
CA LEU A 37 9.46 3.55 -8.50
C LEU A 37 9.57 2.68 -7.24
N SER A 38 10.08 3.24 -6.14
CA SER A 38 10.26 2.53 -4.88
C SER A 38 8.92 2.12 -4.25
N LYS A 39 7.89 3.00 -4.33
CA LYS A 39 6.53 2.72 -3.88
C LYS A 39 5.93 1.52 -4.61
N SER A 40 6.06 1.50 -5.94
CA SER A 40 5.51 0.41 -6.77
C SER A 40 6.18 -0.96 -6.56
N ARG A 41 7.41 -0.99 -6.04
CA ARG A 41 8.16 -2.22 -5.83
C ARG A 41 7.91 -2.85 -4.46
N THR A 42 7.43 -2.07 -3.50
CA THR A 42 7.33 -2.52 -2.11
C THR A 42 5.93 -3.04 -1.84
N THR A 43 5.86 -4.24 -1.25
CA THR A 43 4.61 -4.81 -0.74
C THR A 43 4.73 -4.94 0.77
N THR A 44 3.91 -4.20 1.49
CA THR A 44 3.84 -4.25 2.94
C THR A 44 2.85 -5.34 3.34
N ILE A 45 3.31 -6.32 4.12
CA ILE A 45 2.43 -7.34 4.70
C ILE A 45 1.97 -6.85 6.06
N VAL A 46 0.66 -6.78 6.26
CA VAL A 46 0.04 -6.36 7.52
C VAL A 46 -0.92 -7.41 8.05
N GLU A 47 -1.05 -7.49 9.37
CA GLU A 47 -1.98 -8.41 10.03
C GLU A 47 -3.22 -7.66 10.55
N ALA A 48 -4.39 -8.14 10.15
CA ALA A 48 -5.68 -7.71 10.68
C ALA A 48 -6.07 -8.56 11.90
N LEU A 49 -5.67 -8.14 13.10
CA LEU A 49 -5.88 -8.90 14.34
C LEU A 49 -7.38 -9.02 14.71
N ALA A 50 -7.89 -10.23 14.94
CA ALA A 50 -9.30 -10.46 15.32
C ALA A 50 -9.74 -9.70 16.59
N THR A 51 -8.81 -9.46 17.51
CA THR A 51 -9.07 -8.81 18.82
C THR A 51 -9.18 -7.29 18.73
N LYS A 52 -8.63 -6.67 17.68
CA LYS A 52 -8.54 -5.21 17.53
C LYS A 52 -9.65 -4.60 16.65
N TRP A 53 -10.69 -5.38 16.33
CA TRP A 53 -11.88 -4.85 15.65
C TRP A 53 -12.84 -4.22 16.66
N GLU A 54 -13.13 -2.95 16.44
CA GLU A 54 -14.03 -2.11 17.23
C GLU A 54 -15.41 -2.02 16.58
N GLY A 55 -16.43 -1.60 17.35
CA GLY A 55 -17.81 -1.43 16.87
C GLY A 55 -18.71 -2.65 17.16
N SER A 56 -20.02 -2.41 17.11
CA SER A 56 -21.07 -3.40 17.40
C SER A 56 -21.91 -3.80 16.17
N SER A 57 -22.08 -2.89 15.21
CA SER A 57 -22.81 -3.11 13.96
C SER A 57 -21.91 -2.98 12.72
N ILE A 58 -21.09 -1.93 12.68
CA ILE A 58 -20.03 -1.72 11.70
C ILE A 58 -18.71 -1.96 12.42
N PHE A 59 -17.95 -2.94 11.94
CA PHE A 59 -16.68 -3.30 12.55
C PHE A 59 -15.54 -2.58 11.83
N LYS A 60 -14.68 -1.93 12.60
CA LYS A 60 -13.54 -1.18 12.09
C LYS A 60 -12.24 -1.62 12.74
N GLN A 61 -11.17 -1.58 11.97
CA GLN A 61 -9.82 -1.79 12.47
C GLN A 61 -8.86 -0.86 11.74
N ARG A 62 -8.05 -0.14 12.51
CA ARG A 62 -6.93 0.65 11.99
C ARG A 62 -5.67 -0.19 11.92
N ILE A 63 -4.93 -0.07 10.83
CA ILE A 63 -3.60 -0.64 10.63
C ILE A 63 -2.66 0.47 10.18
N ASP A 64 -1.62 0.74 10.97
CA ASP A 64 -0.62 1.75 10.62
C ASP A 64 0.29 1.24 9.50
N ILE A 65 0.48 2.07 8.47
CA ILE A 65 1.36 1.81 7.33
C ILE A 65 2.20 3.08 7.15
N PRO A 66 3.48 3.06 7.56
CA PRO A 66 4.32 4.24 7.45
C PRO A 66 4.38 4.77 6.01
N ASN A 67 4.34 6.10 5.86
CA ASN A 67 4.49 6.83 4.60
C ASN A 67 3.35 6.71 3.57
N ILE A 68 2.30 5.91 3.82
CA ILE A 68 1.12 5.91 2.96
C ILE A 68 0.38 7.25 3.06
N LYS A 69 -0.17 7.74 1.95
CA LYS A 69 -0.93 8.98 1.84
C LYS A 69 -2.39 8.70 1.47
N GLU A 70 -3.29 9.56 1.91
CA GLU A 70 -4.72 9.49 1.55
C GLU A 70 -4.94 9.54 0.02
N SER A 71 -4.05 10.22 -0.70
CA SER A 71 -4.07 10.28 -2.17
C SER A 71 -3.64 8.98 -2.86
N ASP A 72 -3.02 8.05 -2.13
CA ASP A 72 -2.54 6.80 -2.70
C ASP A 72 -3.69 5.83 -2.96
N THR A 73 -3.58 5.07 -4.04
CA THR A 73 -4.54 4.02 -4.41
C THR A 73 -3.88 2.64 -4.34
N PRO A 74 -3.63 2.10 -3.14
CA PRO A 74 -2.94 0.83 -2.99
C PRO A 74 -3.79 -0.33 -3.51
N ILE A 75 -3.13 -1.32 -4.09
CA ILE A 75 -3.72 -2.63 -4.35
C ILE A 75 -3.60 -3.44 -3.07
N VAL A 76 -4.74 -3.79 -2.47
CA VAL A 76 -4.79 -4.63 -1.28
C VAL A 76 -5.33 -6.00 -1.65
N SER A 77 -4.62 -7.04 -1.23
CA SER A 77 -4.98 -8.44 -1.49
C SER A 77 -4.80 -9.30 -0.24
N HIS A 78 -5.50 -10.42 -0.18
CA HIS A 78 -5.29 -11.41 0.88
C HIS A 78 -3.93 -12.09 0.71
N LYS A 79 -3.14 -12.16 1.78
CA LYS A 79 -1.87 -12.91 1.82
C LYS A 79 -2.06 -14.20 2.61
N ILE A 80 -1.70 -15.30 1.96
CA ILE A 80 -1.51 -16.61 2.56
C ILE A 80 -0.01 -16.91 2.48
N GLU A 81 0.56 -17.49 3.53
CA GLU A 81 1.97 -17.91 3.53
C GLU A 81 2.23 -18.97 2.47
N ASP A 82 3.37 -18.88 1.79
CA ASP A 82 3.65 -19.67 0.58
C ASP A 82 3.76 -21.18 0.88
N ASN A 83 4.12 -21.54 2.11
CA ASN A 83 4.27 -22.94 2.55
C ASN A 83 3.04 -23.49 3.30
N MET A 84 1.92 -22.75 3.32
CA MET A 84 0.71 -23.19 4.01
C MET A 84 -0.05 -24.23 3.17
N THR A 85 -0.15 -25.45 3.69
CA THR A 85 -0.78 -26.59 2.98
C THR A 85 -2.05 -27.10 3.65
N ASP A 86 -2.32 -26.72 4.90
CA ASP A 86 -3.53 -27.13 5.60
C ASP A 86 -4.78 -26.43 5.03
N ALA A 87 -5.59 -27.21 4.31
CA ALA A 87 -6.81 -26.72 3.68
C ALA A 87 -7.82 -26.14 4.67
N SER A 88 -7.87 -26.66 5.91
CA SER A 88 -8.81 -26.19 6.92
C SER A 88 -8.46 -24.75 7.39
N THR A 89 -7.17 -24.49 7.60
CA THR A 89 -6.64 -23.17 7.95
C THR A 89 -6.79 -22.18 6.80
N ILE A 90 -6.45 -22.58 5.56
CA ILE A 90 -6.62 -21.74 4.36
C ILE A 90 -8.07 -21.30 4.22
N LYS A 91 -9.02 -22.24 4.35
CA LYS A 91 -10.46 -21.94 4.27
C LYS A 91 -10.91 -20.99 5.39
N ALA A 92 -10.39 -21.17 6.60
CA ALA A 92 -10.70 -20.29 7.72
C ALA A 92 -10.20 -18.86 7.48
N MET A 93 -8.99 -18.69 6.94
CA MET A 93 -8.42 -17.36 6.61
C MET A 93 -9.22 -16.68 5.49
N TRP A 94 -9.56 -17.41 4.43
CA TRP A 94 -10.46 -16.91 3.37
C TRP A 94 -11.81 -16.44 3.93
N LYS A 95 -12.39 -17.21 4.87
CA LYS A 95 -13.65 -16.83 5.52
C LYS A 95 -13.49 -15.57 6.37
N ALA A 96 -12.36 -15.39 7.05
CA ALA A 96 -12.06 -14.17 7.80
C ALA A 96 -11.90 -12.96 6.87
N TYR A 97 -11.08 -13.07 5.82
CA TYR A 97 -10.89 -12.04 4.80
C TYR A 97 -12.19 -11.66 4.09
N SER A 98 -13.07 -12.63 3.79
CA SER A 98 -14.39 -12.39 3.15
C SER A 98 -15.34 -11.46 3.92
N CYS A 99 -15.03 -11.15 5.19
CA CYS A 99 -15.78 -10.19 5.99
C CYS A 99 -15.46 -8.74 5.59
N LEU A 100 -14.28 -8.48 5.03
CA LEU A 100 -13.81 -7.17 4.65
C LEU A 100 -14.65 -6.64 3.49
N ASP A 101 -15.28 -5.49 3.69
CA ASP A 101 -16.19 -4.88 2.71
C ASP A 101 -15.58 -3.61 2.09
N LYS A 102 -14.80 -2.85 2.87
CA LYS A 102 -14.18 -1.61 2.41
C LYS A 102 -12.83 -1.39 3.10
N ILE A 103 -11.92 -0.75 2.37
CA ILE A 103 -10.67 -0.21 2.89
C ILE A 103 -10.68 1.29 2.59
N VAL A 104 -10.31 2.10 3.58
CA VAL A 104 -10.11 3.54 3.43
C VAL A 104 -8.66 3.85 3.74
N VAL A 105 -8.02 4.65 2.90
CA VAL A 105 -6.63 5.06 3.07
C VAL A 105 -6.61 6.45 3.70
N TYR A 106 -5.74 6.64 4.68
CA TYR A 106 -5.46 7.92 5.32
C TYR A 106 -3.95 8.13 5.38
N ASP A 107 -3.53 9.34 5.72
CA ASP A 107 -2.11 9.62 5.96
C ASP A 107 -1.56 8.78 7.12
N GLY A 108 -0.69 7.82 6.78
CA GLY A 108 0.03 6.95 7.72
C GLY A 108 -0.72 5.69 8.17
N TYR A 109 -1.95 5.44 7.71
CA TYR A 109 -2.69 4.23 8.08
C TYR A 109 -3.81 3.89 7.09
N ILE A 110 -4.28 2.64 7.16
CA ILE A 110 -5.51 2.19 6.51
C ILE A 110 -6.57 1.84 7.56
N GLU A 111 -7.84 2.10 7.24
CA GLU A 111 -8.99 1.65 8.01
C GLU A 111 -9.69 0.53 7.25
N LEU A 112 -9.72 -0.66 7.86
CA LEU A 112 -10.48 -1.81 7.40
C LEU A 112 -11.90 -1.72 7.95
N ILE A 113 -12.90 -1.96 7.08
CA ILE A 113 -14.30 -1.86 7.45
C ILE A 113 -15.04 -3.13 7.03
N CYS A 114 -15.72 -3.77 8.00
CA CYS A 114 -16.68 -4.83 7.76
C CYS A 114 -18.08 -4.33 8.16
N TYR A 115 -18.99 -4.21 7.19
CA TYR A 115 -20.39 -3.82 7.41
C TYR A 115 -21.28 -5.01 7.80
N ARG A 116 -20.88 -6.24 7.44
CA ARG A 116 -21.75 -7.42 7.57
C ARG A 116 -21.46 -8.25 8.82
N LYS A 117 -20.18 -8.52 9.11
CA LYS A 117 -19.76 -9.43 10.18
C LYS A 117 -18.33 -9.14 10.63
N LYS A 118 -18.05 -9.37 11.90
CA LYS A 118 -16.69 -9.32 12.46
C LYS A 118 -15.89 -10.57 12.05
N PRO A 119 -14.62 -10.44 11.62
CA PRO A 119 -13.76 -11.59 11.42
C PRO A 119 -13.58 -12.41 12.70
N ASN A 120 -13.64 -13.73 12.59
CA ASN A 120 -13.49 -14.65 13.73
C ASN A 120 -12.04 -15.06 13.99
N ARG A 121 -11.11 -14.68 13.11
CA ARG A 121 -9.68 -14.96 13.19
C ARG A 121 -8.90 -13.85 12.48
N SER A 122 -7.64 -13.67 12.88
CA SER A 122 -6.71 -12.79 12.20
C SER A 122 -6.41 -13.28 10.78
N PHE A 123 -6.09 -12.36 9.88
CA PHE A 123 -5.67 -12.66 8.51
C PHE A 123 -4.66 -11.62 8.03
N TYR A 124 -3.90 -11.96 7.00
CA TYR A 124 -2.86 -11.09 6.47
C TYR A 124 -3.30 -10.41 5.17
N LEU A 125 -2.88 -9.17 5.00
CA LEU A 125 -3.09 -8.38 3.79
C LEU A 125 -1.73 -8.03 3.20
N ALA A 126 -1.61 -8.19 1.89
CA ALA A 126 -0.54 -7.59 1.11
C ALA A 126 -1.03 -6.25 0.56
N VAL A 127 -0.42 -5.16 1.02
CA VAL A 127 -0.68 -3.79 0.59
C VAL A 127 0.45 -3.37 -0.32
N LYS A 128 0.13 -3.10 -1.58
CA LYS A 128 1.10 -2.64 -2.58
C LYS A 128 0.70 -1.24 -3.04
N GLU A 129 1.60 -0.27 -2.85
CA GLU A 129 1.43 1.11 -3.35
C GLU A 129 1.66 1.12 -4.88
N VAL A 130 0.95 1.98 -5.64
CA VAL A 130 0.91 1.96 -7.12
C VAL A 130 0.83 3.36 -7.71
#